data_AF-A0A1V5IXL3-F1
#
_entry.id   AF-A0A1V5IXL3-F1
#
_cell.length_a   1.000
_cell.length_b   1.000
_cell.length_c   1.000
_cell.angle_alpha   90.00
_cell.angle_beta   90.00
_cell.angle_gamma   90.00
#
_symmetry.space_group_name_H-M   'P 1'
#
loop_
_entity.id
_entity.type
_entity.pdbx_description
1 polymer ?
#
loop_
_entity_poly.entity_id
_entity_poly.type
_entity_poly.pdbx_seq_one_letter_code
_entity_poly.pdbx_strand_id
1 'polypeptide(L)'
;MTIEEYRSQYAGISSAQVRGLIADTANAFRADTEALYEKYFKAKLNKNCPDCWFDAFLALMRGDLAQMKKRAERSFELRAGALLVAPNGDATKLCNMNTLTDELALYHLSTHPACIELFDRYPRNWETLVAEYVNKKAMAQLAIENAKREKKTQESAPQAAGAQNAGEGNKVPTPKKKSAQSAKKPRQTKKK
;
A
#
# COMPACT_ATOMS: atom_id res chain seq x y z
N MET A 1 -21.71 -19.16 -10.06
CA MET A 1 -22.22 -17.94 -9.42
C MET A 1 -21.07 -16.95 -9.20
N THR A 2 -21.28 -15.67 -9.51
CA THR A 2 -20.37 -14.56 -9.15
C THR A 2 -20.71 -13.99 -7.78
N ILE A 3 -19.81 -13.19 -7.18
CA ILE A 3 -20.08 -12.58 -5.86
C ILE A 3 -21.16 -11.50 -5.96
N GLU A 4 -21.25 -10.81 -7.09
CA GLU A 4 -22.29 -9.82 -7.37
C GLU A 4 -23.66 -10.48 -7.50
N GLU A 5 -23.75 -11.60 -8.24
CA GLU A 5 -24.97 -12.42 -8.31
C GLU A 5 -25.39 -12.95 -6.94
N TYR A 6 -24.44 -13.47 -6.17
CA TYR A 6 -24.69 -13.99 -4.82
C TYR A 6 -25.24 -12.89 -3.90
N ARG A 7 -24.63 -11.69 -3.92
CA ARG A 7 -25.10 -10.54 -3.14
C ARG A 7 -26.48 -10.08 -3.55
N SER A 8 -26.78 -10.11 -4.84
CA SER A 8 -28.10 -9.75 -5.37
C SER A 8 -29.16 -10.77 -4.96
N GLN A 9 -28.87 -12.06 -5.12
CA GLN A 9 -29.80 -13.15 -4.79
C GLN A 9 -30.17 -13.18 -3.31
N TYR A 10 -29.20 -12.93 -2.42
CA TYR A 10 -29.39 -12.96 -0.98
C TYR A 10 -29.49 -11.55 -0.36
N ALA A 11 -29.80 -10.53 -1.17
CA ALA A 11 -30.01 -9.18 -0.68
C ALA A 11 -31.26 -9.11 0.22
N GLY A 12 -31.14 -8.50 1.40
CA GLY A 12 -32.28 -8.19 2.27
C GLY A 12 -32.90 -9.38 3.03
N ILE A 13 -32.33 -10.58 2.92
CA ILE A 13 -32.82 -11.74 3.70
C ILE A 13 -32.49 -11.60 5.19
N SER A 14 -33.41 -12.06 6.04
CA SER A 14 -33.24 -12.06 7.50
C SER A 14 -32.29 -13.18 7.97
N SER A 15 -31.73 -13.04 9.17
CA SER A 15 -30.88 -14.06 9.78
C SER A 15 -31.60 -15.41 9.98
N ALA A 16 -32.91 -15.38 10.25
CA ALA A 16 -33.72 -16.60 10.37
C ALA A 16 -33.83 -17.35 9.04
N GLN A 17 -34.04 -16.62 7.94
CA GLN A 17 -34.09 -17.21 6.59
C GLN A 17 -32.74 -17.81 6.20
N VAL A 18 -31.63 -17.12 6.48
CA VAL A 18 -30.28 -17.65 6.23
C VAL A 18 -30.06 -18.94 7.02
N ARG A 19 -30.45 -19.00 8.29
CA ARG A 19 -30.34 -20.22 9.11
C ARG A 19 -31.18 -21.37 8.54
N GLY A 20 -32.35 -21.07 7.99
CA GLY A 20 -33.16 -22.05 7.25
C GLY A 20 -32.41 -22.61 6.02
N LEU A 21 -31.80 -21.73 5.22
CA LEU A 21 -30.98 -22.11 4.06
C LEU A 21 -29.75 -22.93 4.48
N ILE A 22 -29.11 -22.59 5.61
CA ILE A 22 -27.99 -23.36 6.15
C ILE A 22 -28.44 -24.76 6.56
N ALA A 23 -29.62 -24.91 7.18
CA ALA A 23 -30.11 -26.21 7.64
C ALA A 23 -30.48 -27.15 6.48
N ASP A 24 -31.02 -26.60 5.39
CA ASP A 24 -31.37 -27.35 4.20
C ASP A 24 -30.13 -27.63 3.32
N THR A 25 -29.72 -28.90 3.26
CA THR A 25 -28.56 -29.34 2.47
C THR A 25 -28.86 -29.58 1.00
N ALA A 26 -30.13 -29.56 0.58
CA ALA A 26 -30.52 -29.82 -0.80
C ALA A 26 -30.43 -28.56 -1.68
N ASN A 27 -30.35 -27.37 -1.09
CA ASN A 27 -30.25 -26.12 -1.83
C ASN A 27 -28.81 -25.80 -2.28
N ALA A 28 -28.69 -24.86 -3.23
CA ALA A 28 -27.41 -24.42 -3.76
C ALA A 28 -26.64 -23.47 -2.82
N PHE A 29 -27.27 -22.96 -1.75
CA PHE A 29 -26.68 -21.94 -0.87
C PHE A 29 -25.34 -22.40 -0.28
N ARG A 30 -25.27 -23.64 0.22
CA ARG A 30 -24.02 -24.18 0.77
C ARG A 30 -22.92 -24.31 -0.29
N ALA A 31 -23.25 -24.82 -1.46
CA ALA A 31 -22.27 -24.98 -2.54
C ALA A 31 -21.72 -23.62 -3.03
N ASP A 32 -22.61 -22.64 -3.25
CA ASP A 32 -22.21 -21.29 -3.68
C ASP A 32 -21.41 -20.56 -2.61
N THR A 33 -21.86 -20.62 -1.35
CA THR A 33 -21.17 -20.00 -0.21
C THR A 33 -19.77 -20.59 -0.01
N GLU A 34 -19.64 -21.92 -0.08
CA GLU A 34 -18.34 -22.60 0.03
C GLU A 34 -17.39 -22.17 -1.10
N ALA A 35 -17.84 -22.27 -2.36
CA ALA A 35 -17.01 -21.95 -3.52
C ALA A 35 -16.52 -20.48 -3.51
N LEU A 36 -17.41 -19.55 -3.17
CA LEU A 36 -17.06 -18.13 -3.07
C LEU A 36 -16.14 -17.86 -1.87
N TYR A 37 -16.41 -18.48 -0.72
CA TYR A 37 -15.58 -18.30 0.47
C TYR A 37 -14.15 -18.79 0.22
N GLU A 38 -13.97 -19.99 -0.33
CA GLU A 38 -12.64 -20.52 -0.64
C GLU A 38 -11.91 -19.66 -1.68
N LYS A 39 -12.62 -19.18 -2.71
CA LYS A 39 -12.03 -18.32 -3.74
C LYS A 39 -11.52 -16.98 -3.18
N TYR A 40 -12.36 -16.27 -2.43
CA TYR A 40 -12.04 -14.92 -1.99
C TYR A 40 -11.19 -14.89 -0.73
N PHE A 41 -11.42 -15.80 0.22
CA PHE A 41 -10.72 -15.82 1.50
C PHE A 41 -9.50 -16.76 1.50
N LYS A 42 -9.36 -17.64 0.49
CA LYS A 42 -8.28 -18.65 0.38
C LYS A 42 -8.17 -19.52 1.64
N ALA A 43 -9.32 -19.84 2.23
CA ALA A 43 -9.43 -20.64 3.43
C ALA A 43 -10.59 -21.62 3.27
N LYS A 44 -10.45 -22.83 3.81
CA LYS A 44 -11.52 -23.84 3.80
C LYS A 44 -12.57 -23.52 4.85
N LEU A 45 -13.84 -23.70 4.48
CA LEU A 45 -14.95 -23.51 5.41
C LEU A 45 -15.19 -24.77 6.25
N ASN A 46 -15.44 -24.59 7.56
CA ASN A 46 -15.84 -25.71 8.42
C ASN A 46 -17.30 -26.08 8.18
N LYS A 47 -17.52 -27.17 7.42
CA LYS A 47 -18.86 -27.61 6.99
C LYS A 47 -19.78 -28.08 8.11
N ASN A 48 -19.21 -28.48 9.25
CA ASN A 48 -19.95 -29.03 10.40
C ASN A 48 -20.41 -27.97 11.40
N CYS A 49 -20.11 -26.69 11.14
CA CYS A 49 -20.36 -25.58 12.03
C CYS A 49 -21.41 -24.64 11.41
N PRO A 50 -22.68 -24.67 11.85
CA PRO A 50 -23.74 -23.82 11.30
C PRO A 50 -23.42 -22.32 11.41
N ASP A 51 -22.80 -21.90 12.51
CA ASP A 51 -22.38 -20.51 12.70
C ASP A 51 -21.25 -20.13 11.73
N CYS A 52 -20.34 -21.06 11.41
CA CYS A 52 -19.28 -20.81 10.42
C CYS A 52 -19.87 -20.56 9.02
N TRP A 53 -20.95 -21.26 8.65
CA TRP A 53 -21.70 -20.96 7.42
C TRP A 53 -22.31 -19.56 7.45
N PHE A 54 -22.88 -19.16 8.58
CA PHE A 54 -23.48 -17.83 8.75
C PHE A 54 -22.41 -16.72 8.69
N ASP A 55 -21.27 -16.92 9.35
CA ASP A 55 -20.13 -16.00 9.30
C ASP A 55 -19.55 -15.88 7.89
N ALA A 56 -19.45 -17.00 7.15
CA ALA A 56 -19.02 -16.99 5.76
C ALA A 56 -19.99 -16.18 4.88
N PHE A 57 -21.30 -16.39 5.06
CA PHE A 57 -22.32 -15.59 4.39
C PHE A 57 -22.17 -14.10 4.70
N LEU A 58 -22.02 -13.73 5.98
CA LEU A 58 -21.84 -12.33 6.36
C LEU A 58 -20.56 -11.72 5.78
N ALA A 59 -19.46 -12.47 5.78
CA ALA A 59 -18.20 -12.03 5.19
C ALA A 59 -18.34 -11.79 3.68
N LEU A 60 -19.05 -12.67 2.97
CA LEU A 60 -19.32 -12.52 1.53
C LEU A 60 -20.27 -11.35 1.24
N MET A 61 -21.30 -11.14 2.05
CA MET A 61 -22.29 -10.08 1.85
C MET A 61 -21.76 -8.69 2.21
N ARG A 62 -21.05 -8.56 3.33
CA ARG A 62 -20.64 -7.27 3.91
C ARG A 62 -19.16 -6.93 3.70
N GLY A 63 -18.36 -7.89 3.25
CA GLY A 63 -16.94 -7.67 2.98
C GLY A 63 -16.70 -6.58 1.93
N ASP A 64 -15.54 -5.95 1.99
CA ASP A 64 -15.10 -5.05 0.92
C ASP A 64 -14.77 -5.88 -0.33
N LEU A 65 -15.54 -5.65 -1.40
CA LEU A 65 -15.41 -6.36 -2.67
C LEU A 65 -14.05 -6.12 -3.32
N ALA A 66 -13.51 -4.91 -3.24
CA ALA A 66 -12.21 -4.58 -3.84
C ALA A 66 -11.09 -5.35 -3.12
N GLN A 67 -11.12 -5.35 -1.79
CA GLN A 67 -10.15 -6.09 -0.98
C GLN A 67 -10.27 -7.60 -1.17
N MET A 68 -11.49 -8.13 -1.25
CA MET A 68 -11.74 -9.54 -1.56
C MET A 68 -11.18 -9.93 -2.93
N LYS A 69 -11.46 -9.16 -3.99
CA LYS A 69 -10.93 -9.41 -5.34
C LYS A 69 -9.40 -9.39 -5.36
N LYS A 70 -8.80 -8.38 -4.72
CA LYS A 70 -7.34 -8.29 -4.58
C LYS A 70 -6.74 -9.51 -3.87
N ARG A 71 -7.42 -10.03 -2.84
CA ARG A 71 -7.01 -11.27 -2.16
C ARG A 71 -7.21 -12.51 -3.04
N ALA A 72 -8.21 -12.54 -3.90
CA ALA A 72 -8.48 -13.67 -4.79
C ALA A 72 -7.45 -13.78 -5.93
N GLU A 73 -7.04 -12.63 -6.48
CA GLU A 73 -6.11 -12.50 -7.61
C GLU A 73 -4.64 -12.77 -7.25
N ARG A 74 -4.30 -12.73 -5.95
CA ARG A 74 -2.92 -12.93 -5.50
C ARG A 74 -2.40 -14.32 -5.87
N SER A 75 -1.14 -14.35 -6.26
CA SER A 75 -0.45 -15.60 -6.65
C SER A 75 0.27 -16.27 -5.48
N PHE A 76 0.54 -15.52 -4.42
CA PHE A 76 1.22 -16.02 -3.22
C PHE A 76 0.23 -16.33 -2.10
N GLU A 77 0.38 -17.48 -1.47
CA GLU A 77 -0.41 -17.94 -0.32
C GLU A 77 0.50 -18.42 0.80
N LEU A 78 0.32 -17.86 1.99
CA LEU A 78 1.06 -18.24 3.20
C LEU A 78 0.48 -19.50 3.82
N ARG A 79 1.32 -20.28 4.50
CA ARG A 79 0.83 -21.37 5.35
C ARG A 79 -0.09 -20.81 6.44
N ALA A 80 -1.09 -21.59 6.83
CA ALA A 80 -1.97 -21.22 7.94
C ALA A 80 -1.15 -20.92 9.22
N GLY A 81 -1.42 -19.78 9.85
CA GLY A 81 -0.69 -19.32 11.04
C GLY A 81 0.66 -18.65 10.78
N ALA A 82 1.15 -18.62 9.54
CA ALA A 82 2.40 -17.94 9.22
C ALA A 82 2.26 -16.41 9.28
N LEU A 83 3.33 -15.76 9.72
CA LEU A 83 3.45 -14.32 9.87
C LEU A 83 4.79 -13.87 9.26
N LEU A 84 4.74 -12.97 8.29
CA LEU A 84 5.93 -12.37 7.71
C LEU A 84 6.28 -11.10 8.46
N VAL A 85 7.47 -11.07 9.06
CA VAL A 85 7.99 -9.94 9.84
C VAL A 85 9.14 -9.32 9.07
N ALA A 86 9.12 -7.99 8.92
CA ALA A 86 10.21 -7.32 8.23
C ALA A 86 11.49 -7.36 9.07
N PRO A 87 12.68 -7.57 8.46
CA PRO A 87 13.94 -7.69 9.20
C PRO A 87 14.29 -6.46 10.04
N ASN A 88 13.82 -5.28 9.62
CA ASN A 88 14.03 -4.00 10.32
C ASN A 88 12.96 -3.70 11.39
N GLY A 89 12.04 -4.63 11.65
CA GLY A 89 10.93 -4.43 12.58
C GLY A 89 9.85 -3.46 12.11
N ASP A 90 9.79 -3.14 10.81
CA ASP A 90 8.76 -2.25 10.27
C ASP A 90 7.38 -2.91 10.32
N ALA A 91 6.53 -2.41 11.23
CA ALA A 91 5.17 -2.89 11.42
C ALA A 91 4.28 -2.71 10.18
N THR A 92 4.60 -1.77 9.28
CA THR A 92 3.82 -1.55 8.04
C THR A 92 4.03 -2.67 7.02
N LYS A 93 5.09 -3.46 7.19
CA LYS A 93 5.43 -4.61 6.36
C LYS A 93 5.09 -5.94 7.02
N LEU A 94 4.61 -5.92 8.26
CA LEU A 94 4.07 -7.09 8.93
C LEU A 94 2.82 -7.57 8.17
N CYS A 95 2.80 -8.82 7.74
CA CYS A 95 1.62 -9.37 7.08
C CYS A 95 1.36 -10.83 7.41
N ASN A 96 0.08 -11.16 7.43
CA ASN A 96 -0.44 -12.52 7.55
C ASN A 96 -1.23 -12.85 6.28
N MET A 97 -1.81 -14.05 6.21
CA MET A 97 -2.61 -14.49 5.06
C MET A 97 -3.72 -13.50 4.64
N ASN A 98 -4.31 -12.78 5.61
CA ASN A 98 -5.42 -11.87 5.35
C ASN A 98 -4.98 -10.51 4.77
N THR A 99 -3.76 -10.07 5.10
CA THR A 99 -3.20 -8.77 4.69
C THR A 99 -2.12 -8.90 3.61
N LEU A 100 -1.73 -10.11 3.24
CA LEU A 100 -0.76 -10.40 2.19
C LEU A 100 -1.18 -9.83 0.84
N THR A 101 -0.22 -9.23 0.14
CA THR A 101 -0.30 -8.85 -1.26
C THR A 101 0.91 -9.43 -2.00
N ASP A 102 0.82 -9.61 -3.32
CA ASP A 102 1.96 -10.09 -4.11
C ASP A 102 3.18 -9.16 -3.97
N GLU A 103 2.96 -7.85 -3.88
CA GLU A 103 4.03 -6.88 -3.63
C GLU A 103 4.71 -7.09 -2.26
N LEU A 104 3.94 -7.38 -1.20
CA LEU A 104 4.50 -7.69 0.12
C LEU A 104 5.24 -9.03 0.11
N ALA A 105 4.70 -10.04 -0.59
CA ALA A 105 5.38 -11.33 -0.74
C ALA A 105 6.75 -11.15 -1.40
N LEU A 106 6.81 -10.42 -2.52
CA LEU A 106 8.05 -10.13 -3.23
C LEU A 106 9.03 -9.29 -2.39
N TYR A 107 8.52 -8.33 -1.60
CA TYR A 107 9.35 -7.59 -0.65
C TYR A 107 10.04 -8.50 0.37
N HIS A 108 9.28 -9.40 1.01
CA HIS A 108 9.83 -10.33 1.99
C HIS A 108 10.78 -11.34 1.36
N LEU A 109 10.45 -11.86 0.18
CA LEU A 109 11.33 -12.78 -0.55
C LEU A 109 12.62 -12.09 -1.02
N SER A 110 12.58 -10.80 -1.38
CA SER A 110 13.78 -10.04 -1.76
C SER A 110 14.73 -9.76 -0.60
N THR A 111 14.20 -9.66 0.62
CA THR A 111 14.98 -9.32 1.83
C THR A 111 15.39 -10.56 2.62
N HIS A 112 14.57 -11.60 2.59
CA HIS A 112 14.82 -12.87 3.27
C HIS A 112 14.27 -14.04 2.43
N PRO A 113 15.02 -14.53 1.42
CA PRO A 113 14.54 -15.59 0.51
C PRO A 113 14.10 -16.87 1.21
N ALA A 114 14.68 -17.20 2.38
CA ALA A 114 14.30 -18.36 3.17
C ALA A 114 12.84 -18.31 3.69
N CYS A 115 12.18 -17.14 3.67
CA CYS A 115 10.76 -17.07 4.01
C CYS A 115 9.86 -17.81 3.02
N ILE A 116 10.36 -18.26 1.86
CA ILE A 116 9.61 -19.09 0.91
C ILE A 116 9.03 -20.35 1.57
N GLU A 117 9.68 -20.90 2.60
CA GLU A 117 9.21 -22.06 3.38
C GLU A 117 7.89 -21.80 4.12
N LEU A 118 7.55 -20.52 4.35
CA LEU A 118 6.31 -20.08 4.98
C LEU A 118 5.15 -19.97 3.97
N PHE A 119 5.42 -20.14 2.66
CA PHE A 119 4.39 -20.12 1.63
C PHE A 119 3.93 -21.55 1.30
N ASP A 120 2.61 -21.70 1.13
CA ASP A 120 1.96 -22.95 0.72
C ASP A 120 1.72 -22.99 -0.79
N ARG A 121 1.46 -21.83 -1.40
CA ARG A 121 1.32 -21.66 -2.86
C ARG A 121 2.08 -20.43 -3.34
N TYR A 122 2.80 -20.57 -4.45
CA TYR A 122 3.55 -19.50 -5.08
C TYR A 122 3.88 -19.85 -6.55
N PRO A 123 4.14 -18.85 -7.43
CA PRO A 123 4.58 -19.09 -8.80
C PRO A 123 5.95 -19.80 -8.86
N ARG A 124 6.14 -20.72 -9.82
CA ARG A 124 7.44 -21.41 -9.99
C ARG A 124 8.58 -20.44 -10.32
N ASN A 125 8.27 -19.37 -11.05
CA ASN A 125 9.22 -18.33 -11.44
C ASN A 125 9.31 -17.18 -10.41
N TRP A 126 9.02 -17.44 -9.13
CA TRP A 126 9.03 -16.41 -8.09
C TRP A 126 10.37 -15.67 -7.97
N GLU A 127 11.50 -16.35 -8.21
CA GLU A 127 12.84 -15.72 -8.19
C GLU A 127 12.97 -14.65 -9.28
N THR A 128 12.43 -14.91 -10.48
CA THR A 128 12.37 -13.93 -11.58
C THR A 128 11.49 -12.75 -11.20
N LEU A 129 10.32 -13.00 -10.60
CA LEU A 129 9.42 -11.95 -10.14
C LEU A 129 10.08 -11.07 -9.05
N VAL A 130 10.89 -11.67 -8.19
CA VAL A 130 11.67 -10.93 -7.18
C VAL A 130 12.73 -10.05 -7.83
N ALA A 131 13.46 -10.57 -8.82
CA ALA A 131 14.46 -9.79 -9.56
C ALA A 131 13.82 -8.59 -10.29
N GLU A 132 12.68 -8.81 -10.95
CA GLU A 132 11.89 -7.74 -11.60
C GLU A 132 11.39 -6.70 -10.59
N TYR A 133 10.90 -7.15 -9.42
CA TYR A 133 10.46 -6.27 -8.35
C TYR A 133 11.59 -5.37 -7.83
N VAL A 134 12.77 -5.93 -7.58
CA VAL A 134 13.95 -5.18 -7.12
C VAL A 134 14.37 -4.16 -8.18
N ASN A 135 14.42 -4.56 -9.46
CA ASN A 135 14.77 -3.66 -10.56
C ASN A 135 13.77 -2.50 -10.68
N LYS A 136 12.46 -2.81 -10.67
CA LYS A 136 11.40 -1.79 -10.71
C LYS A 136 11.51 -0.80 -9.55
N LYS A 137 11.82 -1.28 -8.35
CA LYS A 137 12.00 -0.44 -7.16
C LYS A 137 13.24 0.45 -7.28
N ALA A 138 14.36 -0.07 -7.79
CA ALA A 138 15.58 0.70 -8.04
C ALA A 138 15.34 1.81 -9.06
N MET A 139 14.66 1.50 -10.18
CA MET A 139 14.30 2.48 -11.21
C MET A 139 13.38 3.58 -10.66
N ALA A 140 12.40 3.22 -9.84
CA ALA A 140 11.52 4.20 -9.19
C ALA A 140 12.29 5.14 -8.24
N GLN A 141 13.26 4.61 -7.49
CA GLN A 141 14.12 5.42 -6.62
C GLN A 141 14.99 6.40 -7.41
N LEU A 142 15.60 5.94 -8.51
CA LEU A 142 16.38 6.79 -9.41
C LEU A 142 15.53 7.91 -10.02
N ALA A 143 14.30 7.61 -10.45
CA ALA A 143 13.38 8.62 -10.98
C ALA A 143 13.03 9.68 -9.92
N ILE A 144 12.78 9.28 -8.68
CA ILE A 144 12.51 10.20 -7.57
C ILE A 144 13.74 11.06 -7.28
N GLU A 145 14.93 10.47 -7.28
CA GLU A 145 16.18 11.21 -7.04
C GLU A 145 16.44 12.24 -8.14
N ASN A 146 16.26 11.85 -9.41
CA ASN A 146 16.41 12.75 -10.57
C ASN A 146 15.40 13.90 -10.50
N ALA A 147 14.12 13.63 -10.21
CA ALA A 147 13.10 14.67 -10.04
C ALA A 147 13.42 15.64 -8.89
N LYS A 148 14.03 15.14 -7.79
CA LYS A 148 14.51 15.99 -6.69
C LYS A 148 15.68 16.87 -7.12
N ARG A 149 16.62 16.34 -7.91
CA ARG A 149 17.77 17.09 -8.46
C ARG A 149 17.31 18.17 -9.43
N GLU A 150 16.33 17.88 -10.29
CA GLU A 150 15.75 18.85 -11.24
C GLU A 150 15.04 20.00 -10.51
N LYS A 151 14.21 19.70 -9.50
CA LYS A 151 13.56 20.75 -8.67
C LYS A 151 14.57 21.63 -7.93
N LYS A 152 15.63 21.02 -7.37
CA LYS A 152 16.69 21.77 -6.69
C LYS A 152 17.48 22.68 -7.63
N THR A 153 17.62 22.31 -8.91
CA THR A 153 18.34 23.09 -9.92
C THR A 153 17.51 24.27 -10.44
N GLN A 154 16.18 24.13 -10.51
CA GLN A 154 15.27 25.21 -10.92
C GLN A 154 15.10 26.31 -9.86
N GLU A 155 15.33 26.01 -8.58
CA GLU A 155 15.20 26.98 -7.48
C GLU A 155 16.49 27.77 -7.18
N SER A 156 17.62 27.41 -7.82
CA SER A 156 18.93 28.05 -7.62
C SER A 156 19.44 28.90 -8.79
N ALA A 157 18.59 29.28 -9.75
CA ALA A 157 18.98 30.17 -10.85
C ALA A 157 19.26 31.61 -10.31
N PRO A 158 20.48 32.16 -10.46
CA PRO A 158 20.80 33.52 -10.03
C PRO A 158 20.19 34.57 -10.99
N GLN A 159 19.57 35.62 -10.43
CA GLN A 159 19.29 36.86 -11.12
C GLN A 159 20.60 37.59 -11.46
N ALA A 160 20.96 37.68 -12.74
CA ALA A 160 21.86 38.68 -13.33
C ALA A 160 21.75 38.55 -14.86
N ALA A 161 21.71 39.58 -15.71
CA ALA A 161 21.68 41.04 -15.59
C ALA A 161 21.29 41.59 -16.98
N GLY A 162 20.80 42.83 -17.07
CA GLY A 162 20.59 43.51 -18.35
C GLY A 162 20.42 45.03 -18.18
N ALA A 163 21.54 45.74 -18.18
CA ALA A 163 21.62 47.20 -18.31
C ALA A 163 22.18 47.55 -19.68
N GLN A 164 21.51 48.43 -20.45
CA GLN A 164 22.12 49.32 -21.46
C GLN A 164 21.34 50.65 -21.56
N ASN A 165 22.10 51.71 -21.88
CA ASN A 165 21.95 53.15 -21.63
C ASN A 165 21.11 53.97 -22.64
N ALA A 166 20.65 55.18 -22.24
CA ALA A 166 20.96 56.47 -22.90
C ALA A 166 20.33 57.70 -22.18
N GLY A 167 21.11 58.81 -22.03
CA GLY A 167 20.55 60.18 -21.98
C GLY A 167 20.98 61.14 -20.83
N GLU A 168 22.13 61.81 -21.03
CA GLU A 168 22.43 63.25 -20.79
C GLU A 168 22.06 64.02 -19.48
N GLY A 169 23.04 64.75 -18.90
CA GLY A 169 22.81 66.16 -18.47
C GLY A 169 22.90 66.58 -16.98
N ASN A 170 24.12 66.61 -16.41
CA ASN A 170 24.74 67.67 -15.59
C ASN A 170 24.01 68.37 -14.38
N LYS A 171 24.50 68.19 -13.13
CA LYS A 171 25.17 69.20 -12.25
C LYS A 171 25.27 68.78 -10.76
N VAL A 172 26.48 69.00 -10.21
CA VAL A 172 27.05 68.91 -8.82
C VAL A 172 26.44 70.01 -7.88
N PRO A 173 26.59 70.11 -6.51
CA PRO A 173 27.47 69.42 -5.51
C PRO A 173 26.87 68.96 -4.12
N THR A 174 27.58 68.00 -3.48
CA THR A 174 28.00 67.77 -2.03
C THR A 174 27.29 68.40 -0.79
N PRO A 175 27.64 68.03 0.49
CA PRO A 175 28.16 66.80 1.13
C PRO A 175 27.48 66.48 2.52
N LYS A 176 28.05 65.52 3.28
CA LYS A 176 27.89 65.19 4.75
C LYS A 176 26.88 64.06 5.03
N LYS A 177 27.06 63.13 5.98
CA LYS A 177 27.98 62.98 7.13
C LYS A 177 27.81 61.56 7.71
N LYS A 178 28.92 60.96 8.15
CA LYS A 178 29.12 60.22 9.43
C LYS A 178 28.24 58.98 9.75
N SER A 179 28.90 57.83 9.94
CA SER A 179 29.10 57.14 11.25
C SER A 179 27.95 56.21 11.66
N ALA A 180 28.08 55.07 12.32
CA ALA A 180 29.18 54.30 12.89
C ALA A 180 28.63 52.90 13.26
N GLN A 181 29.52 51.92 13.27
CA GLN A 181 29.71 50.89 14.31
C GLN A 181 28.57 49.93 14.77
N SER A 182 28.95 48.64 14.70
CA SER A 182 28.90 47.63 15.80
C SER A 182 27.51 47.17 16.29
N ALA A 183 27.24 45.93 16.73
CA ALA A 183 28.00 44.77 17.17
C ALA A 183 27.09 43.51 16.98
N LYS A 184 27.59 42.30 16.65
CA LYS A 184 27.81 41.15 17.57
C LYS A 184 26.84 41.13 18.78
N LYS A 185 26.17 40.05 19.20
CA LYS A 185 26.38 38.58 19.16
C LYS A 185 25.07 37.91 19.76
N PRO A 186 24.99 36.60 20.12
CA PRO A 186 23.87 35.73 19.75
C PRO A 186 23.12 35.09 20.95
N ARG A 187 22.32 34.05 20.64
CA ARG A 187 22.07 32.84 21.46
C ARG A 187 20.94 32.96 22.51
N GLN A 188 19.87 32.18 22.37
CA GLN A 188 19.72 30.89 23.06
C GLN A 188 18.34 30.26 22.86
N THR A 189 18.40 28.97 22.61
CA THR A 189 17.40 27.91 22.85
C THR A 189 16.77 27.95 24.24
N LYS A 190 15.49 27.58 24.34
CA LYS A 190 14.99 26.77 25.47
C LYS A 190 13.76 25.94 25.07
N LYS A 191 13.93 24.63 25.22
CA LYS A 191 12.88 23.61 25.28
C LYS A 191 11.95 23.86 26.47
N LYS A 192 10.68 23.50 26.32
CA LYS A 192 9.87 22.85 27.35
C LYS A 192 9.21 21.64 26.71
#